data_AF-A0A7C5MG09-F1
#
_entry.id   AF-A0A7C5MG09-F1
#
_cell.length_a   1.000
_cell.length_b   1.000
_cell.length_c   1.000
_cell.angle_alpha   90.00
_cell.angle_beta   90.00
_cell.angle_gamma   90.00
#
_symmetry.space_group_name_H-M   'P 1'
#
loop_
_entity.id
_entity.type
_entity.pdbx_description
1 polymer ?
#
loop_
_entity_poly.entity_id
_entity_poly.type
_entity_poly.pdbx_seq_one_letter_code
_entity_poly.pdbx_strand_id
1 'polypeptide(L)'
;MARKNKLHVAFLWHMHQPPYEDPRTRCNMLPWTWCHAVKDYYDMGALLLRHPRMRVNVNFTPSLLLQLSQYENGTITDRTLELLAKDPARLSPVESEFLLRTCLGVTEPLYTRFPRYREIIEWCRGVGPQGDL
;
A
#
# COMPACT_ATOMS: atom_id res chain seq x y z
N MET A 1 40.29 27.58 19.17
CA MET A 1 38.96 26.92 19.09
C MET A 1 38.94 26.03 17.86
N ALA A 2 38.61 24.75 17.99
CA ALA A 2 38.51 23.83 16.85
C ALA A 2 37.33 24.25 15.95
N ARG A 3 37.59 24.40 14.65
CA ARG A 3 36.57 24.75 13.66
C ARG A 3 35.60 23.57 13.55
N LYS A 4 34.35 23.74 14.00
CA LYS A 4 33.28 22.75 13.76
C LYS A 4 33.05 22.67 12.25
N ASN A 5 33.55 21.62 11.62
CA ASN A 5 33.26 21.34 10.21
C ASN A 5 31.77 21.00 10.09
N LYS A 6 31.05 21.74 9.24
CA LYS A 6 29.63 21.47 8.95
C LYS A 6 29.54 20.22 8.08
N LEU A 7 28.75 19.24 8.50
CA LEU A 7 28.38 18.10 7.67
C LEU A 7 27.29 18.55 6.68
N HIS A 8 27.55 18.35 5.39
CA HIS A 8 26.55 18.55 4.34
C HIS A 8 25.80 17.25 4.12
N VAL A 9 24.47 17.28 4.26
CA VAL A 9 23.58 16.12 4.09
C VAL A 9 22.60 16.43 2.97
N ALA A 10 22.42 15.49 2.04
CA ALA A 10 21.41 15.55 1.00
C ALA A 10 20.50 14.33 1.10
N PHE A 11 19.19 14.58 1.22
CA PHE A 11 18.18 13.52 1.16
C PHE A 11 17.64 13.41 -0.27
N LEU A 12 17.65 12.19 -0.81
CA LEU A 12 17.14 11.84 -2.13
C LEU A 12 16.06 10.78 -1.93
N TRP A 13 14.81 11.14 -2.22
CA TRP A 13 13.68 10.23 -2.17
C TRP A 13 13.28 9.85 -3.59
N HIS A 14 13.53 8.59 -3.95
CA HIS A 14 13.16 8.04 -5.24
C HIS A 14 11.88 7.21 -5.08
N MET A 15 10.80 7.70 -5.67
CA MET A 15 9.47 7.16 -5.57
C MET A 15 9.16 6.39 -6.85
N HIS A 16 9.04 5.07 -6.74
CA HIS A 16 8.84 4.18 -7.87
C HIS A 16 7.71 3.21 -7.62
N GLN A 17 6.90 3.00 -8.66
CA GLN A 17 6.01 1.85 -8.79
C GLN A 17 6.11 1.32 -10.23
N PRO A 18 6.18 -0.01 -10.43
CA PRO A 18 6.04 -0.60 -11.76
C PRO A 18 4.60 -0.40 -12.26
N PRO A 19 4.33 -0.55 -13.57
CA PRO A 19 2.97 -0.59 -14.08
C PRO A 19 2.27 -1.86 -13.59
N TYR A 20 1.14 -1.70 -12.89
CA TYR A 20 0.31 -2.81 -12.39
C TYR A 20 -0.89 -3.15 -13.27
N GLU A 21 -1.12 -2.36 -14.32
CA GLU A 21 -2.21 -2.57 -15.27
C GLU A 21 -1.95 -3.82 -16.11
N ASP A 22 -2.92 -4.74 -16.13
CA ASP A 22 -2.92 -5.83 -17.10
C ASP A 22 -3.31 -5.29 -18.48
N PRO A 23 -2.45 -5.42 -19.52
CA PRO A 23 -2.71 -4.85 -20.84
C PRO A 23 -3.94 -5.45 -21.54
N ARG A 24 -4.43 -6.63 -21.11
CA ARG A 24 -5.62 -7.27 -21.68
C ARG A 24 -6.90 -6.75 -21.06
N THR A 25 -6.93 -6.63 -19.73
CA THR A 25 -8.13 -6.24 -18.98
C THR A 25 -8.20 -4.74 -18.74
N ARG A 26 -7.09 -4.02 -18.91
CA ARG A 26 -6.94 -2.58 -18.59
C ARG A 26 -7.26 -2.28 -17.13
N CYS A 27 -7.09 -3.26 -16.25
CA CYS A 27 -7.35 -3.18 -14.82
C CYS A 27 -6.04 -3.35 -14.05
N ASN A 28 -5.85 -2.59 -12.98
CA ASN A 28 -4.76 -2.83 -12.04
C ASN A 28 -5.01 -4.14 -11.31
N MET A 29 -4.00 -5.02 -11.35
CA MET A 29 -4.04 -6.33 -10.69
C MET A 29 -3.59 -6.26 -9.23
N LEU A 30 -2.86 -5.20 -8.87
CA LEU A 30 -2.33 -4.98 -7.54
C LEU A 30 -2.55 -3.51 -7.13
N PRO A 31 -3.06 -3.26 -5.90
CA PRO A 31 -3.42 -1.92 -5.45
C PRO A 31 -2.23 -1.11 -4.95
N TRP A 32 -0.99 -1.49 -5.29
CA TRP A 32 0.19 -0.98 -4.61
C TRP A 32 0.41 0.52 -4.83
N THR A 33 0.17 1.03 -6.03
CA THR A 33 0.22 2.48 -6.26
C THR A 33 -0.76 3.21 -5.34
N TRP A 34 -1.98 2.70 -5.17
CA TRP A 34 -2.97 3.28 -4.26
C TRP A 34 -2.52 3.16 -2.79
N CYS A 35 -2.10 1.97 -2.35
CA CYS A 35 -1.65 1.70 -0.98
C CYS A 35 -0.47 2.62 -0.59
N HIS A 36 0.53 2.76 -1.45
CA HIS A 36 1.66 3.62 -1.20
C HIS A 36 1.30 5.11 -1.26
N ALA A 37 0.33 5.50 -2.10
CA ALA A 37 -0.16 6.87 -2.13
C ALA A 37 -0.82 7.28 -0.81
N VAL A 38 -1.75 6.45 -0.30
CA VAL A 38 -2.52 6.76 0.92
C VAL A 38 -1.70 6.61 2.20
N LYS A 39 -0.64 5.80 2.18
CA LYS A 39 0.24 5.57 3.33
C LYS A 39 1.51 6.41 3.25
N ASP A 40 2.38 6.11 2.29
CA ASP A 40 3.76 6.61 2.31
C ASP A 40 3.89 8.00 1.69
N TYR A 41 3.31 8.21 0.50
CA TYR A 41 3.55 9.43 -0.28
C TYR A 41 2.91 10.65 0.38
N TYR A 42 1.70 10.45 0.91
CA TYR A 42 1.02 11.45 1.72
C TYR A 42 1.84 11.84 2.96
N ASP A 43 2.29 10.86 3.75
CA ASP A 43 3.03 11.10 4.99
C ASP A 43 4.35 11.85 4.74
N MET A 44 5.04 11.54 3.64
CA MET A 44 6.27 12.22 3.25
C MET A 44 6.05 13.70 2.90
N GLY A 45 4.97 14.01 2.17
CA GLY A 45 4.57 15.39 1.91
C GLY A 45 4.15 16.13 3.19
N ALA A 46 3.35 15.49 4.04
CA ALA A 46 2.91 16.03 5.31
C ALA A 46 4.08 16.31 6.26
N LEU A 47 5.12 15.47 6.25
CA LEU A 47 6.35 15.69 7.02
C LEU A 47 7.08 16.95 6.58
N LEU A 48 7.18 17.20 5.27
CA LEU A 48 7.83 18.41 4.74
C LEU A 48 7.07 19.68 5.11
N LEU A 49 5.74 19.64 5.13
CA LEU A 49 4.91 20.76 5.59
C LEU A 49 5.14 21.08 7.07
N ARG A 50 5.31 20.06 7.93
CA ARG A 50 5.63 20.25 9.35
C ARG A 50 7.05 20.77 9.60
N HIS A 51 7.98 20.51 8.67
CA HIS A 51 9.39 20.87 8.80
C HIS A 51 9.88 21.70 7.60
N PRO A 52 9.44 22.96 7.44
CA PRO A 52 9.70 23.77 6.25
C PRO A 52 11.19 24.13 6.03
N ARG A 53 12.06 23.92 7.03
CA ARG A 53 13.51 24.10 6.90
C ARG A 53 14.22 22.87 6.33
N MET A 54 13.56 21.72 6.27
CA MET A 54 14.13 20.49 5.74
C MET A 54 14.30 20.61 4.22
N ARG A 55 15.44 20.13 3.70
CA ARG A 55 15.78 20.18 2.27
C ARG A 55 15.86 18.74 1.77
N VAL A 56 14.99 18.40 0.83
CA VAL A 56 14.91 17.05 0.25
C VAL A 56 14.68 17.19 -1.26
N ASN A 57 15.29 16.30 -2.04
CA ASN A 57 14.96 16.12 -3.44
C ASN A 57 14.06 14.90 -3.58
N VAL A 58 12.90 15.08 -4.20
CA VAL A 58 11.95 14.00 -4.46
C VAL A 58 11.88 13.76 -5.96
N ASN A 59 12.10 12.53 -6.37
CA ASN A 59 11.98 12.08 -7.73
C ASN A 59 10.84 11.07 -7.84
N PHE A 60 9.96 11.24 -8.82
CA PHE A 60 8.88 10.31 -9.13
C PHE A 60 9.13 9.69 -10.50
N THR A 61 8.96 8.38 -10.64
CA THR A 61 9.03 7.75 -11.96
C THR A 61 7.80 8.09 -12.81
N PRO A 62 7.91 8.21 -14.14
CA PRO A 62 6.76 8.47 -15.01
C PRO A 62 5.63 7.44 -14.86
N SER A 63 5.98 6.15 -14.68
CA SER A 63 5.03 5.07 -14.44
C SER A 63 4.18 5.28 -13.19
N LEU A 64 4.77 5.85 -12.14
CA LEU A 64 4.06 6.14 -10.90
C LEU A 64 3.13 7.33 -11.11
N LEU A 65 3.61 8.41 -11.71
CA LEU A 65 2.80 9.60 -11.97
C LEU A 65 1.58 9.30 -12.84
N LEU A 66 1.76 8.48 -13.88
CA LEU A 66 0.66 8.03 -14.74
C LEU A 66 -0.42 7.31 -13.94
N GLN A 67 -0.03 6.32 -13.13
CA GLN A 67 -0.99 5.55 -12.33
C GLN A 67 -1.70 6.41 -11.28
N LEU A 68 -0.99 7.32 -10.60
CA LEU A 68 -1.61 8.25 -9.66
C LEU A 68 -2.65 9.14 -10.36
N SER A 69 -2.31 9.67 -11.53
CA SER A 69 -3.23 10.47 -12.34
C SER A 69 -4.44 9.66 -12.80
N GLN A 70 -4.26 8.37 -13.13
CA GLN A 70 -5.38 7.51 -13.48
C GLN A 70 -6.32 7.27 -12.29
N TYR A 71 -5.80 7.07 -11.08
CA TYR A 71 -6.60 6.97 -9.87
C TYR A 71 -7.35 8.28 -9.57
N GLU A 72 -6.66 9.43 -9.65
CA GLU A 72 -7.25 10.75 -9.43
C GLU A 72 -8.42 11.03 -10.39
N ASN A 73 -8.25 10.69 -11.67
CA ASN A 73 -9.26 10.94 -12.70
C ASN A 73 -10.31 9.82 -12.80
N GLY A 74 -10.19 8.73 -12.03
CA GLY A 74 -11.08 7.57 -12.12
C GLY A 74 -11.02 6.83 -13.46
N THR A 75 -9.88 6.90 -14.16
CA THR A 75 -9.70 6.29 -15.51
C THR A 75 -9.08 4.90 -15.46
N ILE A 76 -8.80 4.38 -14.26
CA ILE A 76 -8.34 3.01 -14.04
C ILE A 76 -9.21 2.33 -12.99
N THR A 77 -9.46 1.05 -13.20
CA THR A 77 -10.05 0.18 -12.18
C THR A 77 -8.97 -0.62 -11.47
N ASP A 78 -9.22 -0.98 -10.22
CA ASP A 78 -8.35 -1.87 -9.45
C ASP A 78 -9.16 -3.02 -8.89
N ARG A 79 -8.79 -4.25 -9.28
CA ARG A 79 -9.57 -5.44 -8.94
C ARG A 79 -9.67 -5.65 -7.43
N THR A 80 -8.62 -5.32 -6.68
CA THR A 80 -8.62 -5.48 -5.23
C THR A 80 -9.51 -4.44 -4.59
N LEU A 81 -9.42 -3.17 -5.00
CA LEU A 81 -10.25 -2.10 -4.45
C LEU A 81 -11.75 -2.30 -4.78
N GLU A 82 -12.07 -2.74 -6.00
CA GLU A 82 -13.44 -3.08 -6.40
C GLU A 82 -14.05 -4.16 -5.49
N LEU A 83 -13.29 -5.23 -5.24
CA LEU A 83 -13.75 -6.32 -4.39
C LEU A 83 -13.84 -5.92 -2.91
N LEU A 84 -12.91 -5.10 -2.42
CA LEU A 84 -12.96 -4.56 -1.05
C LEU A 84 -14.17 -3.62 -0.84
N ALA A 85 -14.65 -2.96 -1.89
CA ALA A 85 -15.82 -2.08 -1.83
C ALA A 85 -17.16 -2.85 -1.95
N LYS A 86 -17.13 -4.13 -2.32
CA LYS A 86 -18.33 -4.95 -2.49
C LYS A 86 -18.88 -5.39 -1.13
N ASP A 87 -20.20 -5.52 -1.04
CA ASP A 87 -20.86 -6.16 0.11
C ASP A 87 -20.28 -7.57 0.31
N PRO A 88 -19.68 -7.89 1.48
CA PRO A 88 -19.10 -9.20 1.74
C PRO A 88 -20.07 -10.36 1.52
N ALA A 89 -21.37 -10.16 1.79
CA ALA A 89 -22.40 -11.19 1.58
C ALA A 89 -22.63 -11.52 0.09
N ARG A 90 -22.11 -10.69 -0.82
CA ARG A 90 -22.24 -10.83 -2.27
C ARG A 90 -20.95 -11.30 -2.94
N LEU A 91 -19.87 -11.51 -2.18
CA LEU A 91 -18.63 -12.06 -2.73
C LEU A 91 -18.85 -13.52 -3.11
N SER A 92 -18.47 -13.87 -4.34
CA SER A 92 -18.38 -15.27 -4.73
C SER A 92 -17.21 -15.96 -3.99
N PRO A 93 -17.21 -17.30 -3.87
CA PRO A 93 -16.10 -18.02 -3.26
C PRO A 93 -14.73 -17.68 -3.87
N VAL A 94 -14.67 -17.49 -5.19
CA VAL A 94 -13.44 -17.14 -5.92
C VAL A 94 -12.97 -15.71 -5.61
N GLU A 95 -13.90 -14.76 -5.44
CA GLU A 95 -13.57 -13.39 -5.05
C GLU A 95 -13.10 -13.32 -3.60
N SER A 96 -13.74 -14.07 -2.70
CA SER A 96 -13.31 -14.20 -1.30
C SER A 96 -11.91 -14.80 -1.22
N GLU A 97 -11.64 -15.88 -1.96
CA GLU A 97 -10.30 -16.49 -2.02
C GLU A 97 -9.26 -15.51 -2.58
N PHE A 98 -9.61 -14.74 -3.62
CA PHE A 98 -8.75 -13.68 -4.14
C PHE A 98 -8.38 -12.67 -3.05
N LEU A 99 -9.38 -12.14 -2.32
CA LEU A 99 -9.15 -11.16 -1.26
C LEU A 99 -8.32 -11.75 -0.11
N LEU A 100 -8.61 -12.96 0.34
CA LEU A 100 -7.84 -13.63 1.39
C LEU A 100 -6.38 -13.81 0.97
N ARG A 101 -6.12 -14.26 -0.26
CA ARG A 101 -4.76 -14.40 -0.77
C ARG A 101 -4.04 -13.06 -0.87
N THR A 102 -4.70 -12.03 -1.40
CA THR A 102 -4.09 -10.72 -1.63
C THR A 102 -3.88 -9.93 -0.34
N CYS A 103 -4.84 -9.98 0.59
CA CYS A 103 -4.81 -9.19 1.83
C CYS A 103 -4.19 -9.93 3.01
N LEU A 104 -4.20 -11.27 3.03
CA LEU A 104 -3.68 -12.11 4.13
C LEU A 104 -2.50 -13.00 3.69
N GLY A 105 -2.01 -12.86 2.47
CA GLY A 105 -0.84 -13.56 1.93
C GLY A 105 0.51 -13.13 2.51
N VAL A 106 0.53 -12.76 3.80
CA VAL A 106 1.70 -12.29 4.54
C VAL A 106 2.34 -13.44 5.34
N THR A 107 3.66 -13.38 5.49
CA THR A 107 4.43 -14.38 6.24
C THR A 107 4.63 -13.96 7.70
N GLU A 108 4.87 -14.94 8.58
CA GLU A 108 5.46 -14.61 9.89
C GLU A 108 6.89 -14.08 9.69
N PRO A 109 7.33 -13.05 10.44
CA PRO A 109 6.70 -12.44 11.62
C PRO A 109 5.90 -11.15 11.32
N LEU A 110 5.54 -10.87 10.06
CA LEU A 110 4.97 -9.57 9.68
C LEU A 110 3.60 -9.33 10.33
N TYR A 111 2.75 -10.35 10.36
CA TYR A 111 1.41 -10.20 10.92
C TYR A 111 1.35 -10.37 12.44
N THR A 112 2.28 -11.11 13.06
CA THR A 112 2.24 -11.42 14.50
C THR A 112 2.44 -10.20 15.38
N ARG A 113 2.98 -9.11 14.82
CA ARG A 113 3.12 -7.80 15.47
C ARG A 113 1.79 -7.08 15.70
N PHE A 114 0.73 -7.49 14.99
CA PHE A 114 -0.58 -6.86 15.02
C PHE A 114 -1.62 -7.86 15.57
N PRO A 115 -1.97 -7.82 16.87
CA PRO A 115 -2.79 -8.84 17.52
C PRO A 115 -4.08 -9.17 16.76
N ARG A 116 -4.83 -8.15 16.34
CA ARG A 116 -6.08 -8.34 15.62
C ARG A 116 -5.90 -8.95 14.22
N TYR A 117 -4.82 -8.58 13.53
CA TYR A 117 -4.53 -9.10 12.20
C TYR A 117 -4.06 -10.56 12.27
N ARG A 118 -3.31 -10.92 13.32
CA ARG A 118 -2.99 -12.31 13.67
C ARG A 118 -4.24 -13.14 13.91
N GLU A 119 -5.17 -12.68 14.75
CA GLU A 119 -6.43 -13.39 15.03
C GLU A 119 -7.21 -13.69 13.74
N ILE A 120 -7.29 -12.73 12.83
CA ILE A 120 -7.98 -12.91 11.53
C ILE A 120 -7.30 -13.99 10.69
N ILE A 121 -5.97 -13.97 10.60
CA ILE A 121 -5.21 -14.96 9.82
C ILE A 121 -5.36 -16.36 10.43
N GLU A 122 -5.28 -16.48 11.76
CA GLU A 122 -5.46 -17.76 12.47
C GLU A 122 -6.88 -18.30 12.27
N TRP A 123 -7.90 -17.44 12.36
CA TRP A 123 -9.28 -17.80 12.05
C TRP A 123 -9.45 -18.30 10.62
N CYS A 124 -8.91 -17.58 9.63
CA CYS A 124 -8.99 -17.99 8.21
C CYS A 124 -8.24 -19.29 7.91
N ARG A 125 -7.17 -19.61 8.65
CA ARG A 125 -6.40 -20.85 8.49
C ARG A 125 -6.99 -22.04 9.26
N GLY A 126 -8.11 -21.87 9.96
CA GLY A 126 -8.71 -22.91 10.79
C GLY A 126 -7.97 -23.21 12.08
N VAL A 127 -7.11 -22.28 12.53
CA VAL A 127 -6.38 -22.32 13.82
C VAL A 127 -7.03 -21.37 14.83
N GLY A 128 -8.29 -20.99 14.61
CA GLY A 128 -9.06 -20.18 15.55
C GLY A 128 -9.33 -20.94 16.85
N PRO A 129 -9.47 -20.24 18.00
CA PRO A 129 -9.81 -20.90 19.26
C PRO A 129 -11.15 -21.65 19.10
N GLN A 130 -11.19 -22.90 19.53
CA GLN A 130 -12.45 -23.58 19.81
C GLN A 130 -13.16 -22.77 20.91
N GLY A 131 -14.17 -21.99 20.53
CA GLY A 131 -14.90 -21.13 21.45
C GLY A 131 -16.16 -20.62 20.81
N ASP A 132 -17.29 -21.01 21.39
CA ASP A 132 -18.66 -20.77 20.94
C ASP A 132 -18.94 -19.27 20.68
N LEU A 133 -19.51 -18.99 19.51
CA LEU A 133 -20.40 -17.86 19.25
C LEU A 133 -21.72 -18.39 18.70
#